data_AF-A0AAW4Y0H2-F1
#
_entry.id   AF-A0AAW4Y0H2-F1
#
_cell.length_a   1.000
_cell.length_b   1.000
_cell.length_c   1.000
_cell.angle_alpha   90.00
_cell.angle_beta   90.00
_cell.angle_gamma   90.00
#
_symmetry.space_group_name_H-M   'P 1'
#
loop_
_entity.id
_entity.type
_entity.pdbx_description
1 polymer ?
#
loop_
_entity_poly.entity_id
_entity_poly.type
_entity_poly.pdbx_seq_one_letter_code
_entity_poly.pdbx_strand_id
1 'polypeptide(L)'
;MRPDNRPLSPWLHLEVTATFTFMLAYAAGVYFHAATASLSDAYQPGLDNVKRYVQPGIALWLLPLIAYGWKSVQLAKIAQRCALLGVACCALLYAFCRLHSPEAGIPWVAPADRTLASTVHRSLFCPSFSNRSLGSIAGSAILAAMAWLLGTSIERKLKQRASGTPRG
;
A
#
# COMPACT_ATOMS: atom_id res chain seq x y z
N MET A 1 10.51 -33.74 -19.31
CA MET A 1 9.36 -32.82 -19.24
C MET A 1 9.82 -31.47 -19.77
N ARG A 2 9.46 -31.10 -21.01
CA ARG A 2 9.72 -29.74 -21.51
C ARG A 2 8.69 -28.81 -20.88
N PRO A 3 9.08 -27.67 -20.30
CA PRO A 3 8.10 -26.67 -19.87
C PRO A 3 7.34 -26.21 -21.12
N ASP A 4 6.02 -26.32 -21.06
CA ASP A 4 5.11 -25.79 -22.07
C ASP A 4 5.26 -24.26 -22.08
N ASN A 5 6.16 -23.75 -22.94
CA ASN A 5 6.36 -22.33 -23.20
C ASN A 5 5.21 -21.76 -24.03
N ARG A 6 3.96 -21.95 -23.57
CA ARG A 6 2.82 -21.26 -24.19
C ARG A 6 2.93 -19.78 -23.82
N PRO A 7 2.92 -18.86 -24.79
CA PRO A 7 2.95 -17.44 -24.49
C PRO A 7 1.75 -17.11 -23.59
N LEU A 8 2.02 -16.47 -22.45
CA LEU A 8 0.99 -15.97 -21.56
C LEU A 8 0.09 -15.03 -22.36
N SER A 9 -1.22 -15.07 -22.11
CA SER A 9 -2.14 -14.21 -22.86
C SER A 9 -1.78 -12.73 -22.63
N PRO A 10 -1.93 -11.86 -23.64
CA PRO A 10 -1.59 -10.43 -23.50
C PRO A 10 -2.37 -9.75 -22.36
N TRP A 11 -3.59 -10.23 -22.09
CA TRP A 11 -4.41 -9.80 -20.95
C TRP A 11 -3.80 -10.15 -19.60
N LEU A 12 -3.23 -11.35 -19.46
CA LEU A 12 -2.58 -11.77 -18.24
C LEU A 12 -1.30 -10.97 -17.97
N HIS A 13 -0.52 -10.67 -19.02
CA HIS A 13 0.64 -9.78 -18.90
C HIS A 13 0.25 -8.39 -18.38
N LEU A 14 -0.85 -7.82 -18.90
CA LEU A 14 -1.33 -6.50 -18.49
C LEU A 14 -1.83 -6.52 -17.03
N GLU A 15 -2.56 -7.55 -16.63
CA GLU A 15 -3.01 -7.72 -15.24
C GLU A 15 -1.84 -7.83 -14.25
N VAL A 16 -0.84 -8.66 -14.57
CA VAL A 16 0.36 -8.83 -13.74
C VAL A 16 1.13 -7.52 -13.63
N THR A 17 1.35 -6.84 -14.75
CA THR A 17 2.09 -5.56 -14.79
C THR A 17 1.37 -4.46 -14.02
N ALA A 18 0.05 -4.34 -14.17
CA ALA A 18 -0.76 -3.36 -13.44
C ALA A 18 -0.75 -3.66 -11.93
N THR A 19 -0.92 -4.92 -11.55
CA THR A 19 -0.89 -5.35 -10.15
C THR A 19 0.48 -5.06 -9.53
N PHE A 20 1.56 -5.41 -10.22
CA PHE A 20 2.93 -5.17 -9.77
C PHE A 20 3.20 -3.68 -9.59
N THR A 21 2.87 -2.86 -10.60
CA THR A 21 3.05 -1.40 -10.55
C THR A 21 2.25 -0.78 -9.40
N PHE A 22 0.99 -1.21 -9.23
CA PHE A 22 0.16 -0.76 -8.11
C PHE A 22 0.77 -1.12 -6.76
N MET A 23 1.24 -2.36 -6.60
CA MET A 23 1.85 -2.82 -5.35
C MET A 23 3.17 -2.11 -5.06
N LEU A 24 3.97 -1.79 -6.08
CA LEU A 24 5.19 -1.00 -5.93
C LEU A 24 4.87 0.42 -5.45
N ALA A 25 3.86 1.07 -6.04
CA ALA A 25 3.40 2.38 -5.62
C ALA A 25 2.83 2.36 -4.19
N TYR A 26 2.07 1.31 -3.84
CA TYR A 26 1.57 1.09 -2.49
C TYR A 26 2.71 0.94 -1.48
N ALA A 27 3.69 0.08 -1.77
CA ALA A 27 4.85 -0.13 -0.92
C ALA A 27 5.65 1.15 -0.70
N ALA A 28 5.89 1.92 -1.76
CA ALA A 28 6.55 3.22 -1.69
C ALA A 28 5.77 4.21 -0.82
N GLY A 29 4.44 4.24 -0.94
CA GLY A 29 3.58 5.10 -0.12
C GLY A 29 3.61 4.72 1.37
N VAL A 30 3.52 3.43 1.69
CA VAL A 30 3.61 2.95 3.09
C VAL A 30 5.00 3.23 3.67
N TYR A 31 6.07 3.01 2.90
CA TYR A 31 7.43 3.35 3.29
C TYR A 31 7.59 4.85 3.54
N PHE A 32 7.08 5.70 2.65
CA PHE A 32 7.11 7.16 2.81
C PHE A 32 6.44 7.59 4.12
N HIS A 33 5.26 7.03 4.44
CA HIS A 33 4.57 7.29 5.70
C HIS A 33 5.37 6.83 6.90
N ALA A 34 5.95 5.63 6.86
CA ALA A 34 6.78 5.11 7.94
C ALA A 34 8.04 5.97 8.18
N ALA A 35 8.73 6.36 7.09
CA ALA A 35 9.94 7.15 7.11
C ALA A 35 9.70 8.59 7.60
N THR A 36 8.51 9.15 7.35
CA THR A 36 8.16 10.52 7.75
C THR A 36 7.26 10.59 9.00
N ALA A 37 6.90 9.45 9.61
CA ALA A 37 5.96 9.37 10.73
C ALA A 37 6.38 10.16 11.98
N SER A 38 7.69 10.31 12.20
CA SER A 38 8.26 11.04 13.35
C SER A 38 8.31 12.55 13.13
N LEU A 39 8.22 13.01 11.88
CA LEU A 39 8.26 14.42 11.52
C LEU A 39 6.85 15.02 11.55
N SER A 40 6.72 16.30 11.90
CA SER A 40 5.44 17.03 11.88
C SER A 40 5.61 18.42 11.29
N ASP A 41 4.51 19.14 11.06
CA ASP A 41 4.57 20.53 10.59
C ASP A 41 5.32 21.48 11.54
N ALA A 42 5.42 21.16 12.84
CA ALA A 42 6.26 21.89 13.79
C ALA A 42 7.76 21.77 13.49
N TYR A 43 8.16 20.72 12.76
CA TYR A 43 9.54 20.51 12.32
C TYR A 43 9.82 21.14 10.94
N GLN A 44 8.88 20.97 9.99
CA GLN A 44 8.94 21.58 8.66
C GLN A 44 7.51 21.84 8.15
N PRO A 45 7.11 23.10 7.92
CA PRO A 45 5.78 23.42 7.42
C PRO A 45 5.47 22.75 6.07
N GLY A 46 4.26 22.19 5.94
CA GLY A 46 3.75 21.60 4.70
C GLY A 46 4.02 20.09 4.56
N LEU A 47 4.71 19.47 5.52
CA LEU A 47 4.98 18.05 5.50
C LEU A 47 3.70 17.22 5.70
N ASP A 48 2.81 17.67 6.57
CA ASP A 48 1.55 16.96 6.81
C ASP A 48 0.61 17.06 5.59
N ASN A 49 0.71 18.13 4.79
CA ASN A 49 0.02 18.21 3.50
C ASN A 49 0.55 17.17 2.50
N VAL A 50 1.88 17.00 2.39
CA VAL A 50 2.46 15.96 1.50
C VAL A 50 2.01 14.57 1.92
N LYS A 51 2.01 14.27 3.22
CA LYS A 51 1.51 12.98 3.74
C LYS A 51 0.03 12.74 3.41
N ARG A 52 -0.80 13.79 3.38
CA ARG A 52 -2.21 13.68 3.01
C ARG A 52 -2.41 13.37 1.53
N TYR A 53 -1.52 13.81 0.63
CA TYR A 53 -1.62 13.45 -0.79
C TYR A 53 -1.21 12.00 -1.06
N VAL A 54 -0.28 11.45 -0.28
CA VAL A 54 0.15 10.06 -0.39
C VAL A 54 -0.75 9.19 0.49
N GLN A 55 -1.88 8.69 0.01
CA GLN A 55 -2.77 7.86 0.83
C GLN A 55 -2.82 6.40 0.35
N PRO A 56 -1.82 5.57 0.72
CA PRO A 56 -1.75 4.18 0.26
C PRO A 56 -2.96 3.35 0.71
N GLY A 57 -3.54 3.67 1.87
CA GLY A 57 -4.77 3.04 2.36
C GLY A 57 -5.97 3.27 1.44
N ILE A 58 -6.20 4.50 0.98
CA ILE A 58 -7.34 4.81 0.09
C ILE A 58 -7.21 4.06 -1.24
N ALA A 59 -5.99 4.01 -1.80
CA ALA A 59 -5.74 3.30 -3.05
C ALA A 59 -6.18 1.83 -3.00
N LEU A 60 -5.89 1.13 -1.90
CA LEU A 60 -6.33 -0.27 -1.70
C LEU A 60 -7.84 -0.42 -1.56
N TRP A 61 -8.53 0.56 -0.98
CA TRP A 61 -9.97 0.52 -0.78
C TRP A 61 -10.77 0.84 -2.05
N LEU A 62 -10.20 1.59 -2.98
CA LEU A 62 -10.87 1.91 -4.24
C LEU A 62 -11.05 0.67 -5.13
N LEU A 63 -10.08 -0.25 -5.16
CA LEU A 63 -10.15 -1.46 -5.99
C LEU A 63 -11.39 -2.34 -5.73
N PRO A 64 -11.71 -2.75 -4.49
CA PRO A 64 -12.92 -3.52 -4.23
C PRO A 64 -14.21 -2.73 -4.52
N LEU A 65 -14.22 -1.41 -4.30
CA LEU A 65 -15.37 -0.55 -4.62
C LEU A 65 -15.63 -0.46 -6.12
N ILE A 66 -14.57 -0.30 -6.94
CA ILE A 66 -14.66 -0.34 -8.40
C ILE A 66 -15.19 -1.71 -8.85
N ALA A 67 -14.68 -2.80 -8.28
CA ALA A 67 -15.14 -4.14 -8.58
C ALA A 67 -16.64 -4.32 -8.29
N TYR A 68 -17.14 -3.76 -7.20
CA TYR A 68 -18.57 -3.76 -6.87
C TYR A 68 -19.39 -2.93 -7.87
N GLY A 69 -18.95 -1.72 -8.21
CA GLY A 69 -19.62 -0.84 -9.17
C GLY A 69 -19.72 -1.47 -10.55
N TRP A 70 -18.65 -2.13 -11.02
CA TRP A 70 -18.62 -2.83 -12.31
C TRP A 70 -19.19 -4.24 -12.26
N LYS A 71 -19.63 -4.70 -11.08
CA LYS A 71 -20.19 -6.04 -10.86
C LYS A 71 -19.27 -7.19 -11.32
N SER A 72 -17.96 -6.98 -11.27
CA SER A 72 -16.97 -7.93 -11.79
C SER A 72 -16.34 -8.78 -10.68
N VAL A 73 -16.55 -10.09 -10.76
CA VAL A 73 -15.95 -11.07 -9.84
C VAL A 73 -14.43 -11.13 -10.02
N GLN A 74 -13.93 -10.97 -11.24
CA GLN A 74 -12.48 -11.00 -11.53
C GLN A 74 -11.78 -9.80 -10.89
N LEU A 75 -12.34 -8.60 -11.01
CA LEU A 75 -11.81 -7.41 -10.34
C LEU A 75 -11.86 -7.55 -8.81
N ALA A 76 -12.91 -8.16 -8.26
CA ALA A 76 -12.99 -8.41 -6.82
C ALA A 76 -11.87 -9.35 -6.34
N LYS A 77 -11.53 -10.39 -7.12
CA LYS A 77 -10.41 -11.28 -6.84
C LYS A 77 -9.05 -10.56 -6.92
N ILE A 78 -8.86 -9.71 -7.94
CA ILE A 78 -7.63 -8.90 -8.07
C ILE A 78 -7.51 -7.97 -6.85
N ALA A 79 -8.58 -7.27 -6.49
CA ALA A 79 -8.62 -6.40 -5.32
C ALA A 79 -8.25 -7.14 -4.02
N GLN A 80 -8.78 -8.35 -3.81
CA GLN A 80 -8.39 -9.18 -2.67
C GLN A 80 -6.91 -9.55 -2.69
N ARG A 81 -6.36 -9.95 -3.84
CA ARG A 81 -4.93 -10.28 -3.98
C ARG A 81 -4.06 -9.07 -3.65
N CYS A 82 -4.39 -7.89 -4.18
CA CYS A 82 -3.69 -6.65 -3.86
C CYS A 82 -3.76 -6.34 -2.35
N ALA A 83 -4.92 -6.49 -1.73
CA ALA A 83 -5.09 -6.23 -0.30
C ALA A 83 -4.27 -7.22 0.55
N LEU A 84 -4.25 -8.50 0.20
CA LEU A 84 -3.44 -9.52 0.87
C LEU A 84 -1.93 -9.24 0.71
N LEU A 85 -1.50 -8.90 -0.51
CA LEU A 85 -0.13 -8.48 -0.76
C LEU A 85 0.22 -7.19 0.00
N GLY A 86 -0.75 -6.28 0.19
CA GLY A 86 -0.60 -5.09 1.00
C GLY A 86 -0.32 -5.42 2.47
N VAL A 87 -1.03 -6.40 3.05
CA VAL A 87 -0.77 -6.91 4.40
C VAL A 87 0.63 -7.51 4.49
N ALA A 88 1.02 -8.36 3.52
CA ALA A 88 2.36 -8.95 3.48
C ALA A 88 3.45 -7.89 3.36
N CYS A 89 3.24 -6.88 2.51
CA CYS A 89 4.14 -5.74 2.36
C CYS A 89 4.30 -4.96 3.66
N CYS A 90 3.21 -4.71 4.39
CA CYS A 90 3.26 -4.07 5.70
C CYS A 90 4.05 -4.91 6.71
N ALA A 91 3.87 -6.24 6.71
CA ALA A 91 4.61 -7.13 7.60
C ALA A 91 6.13 -7.11 7.30
N LEU A 92 6.51 -7.16 6.02
CA LEU A 92 7.91 -7.05 5.60
C LEU A 92 8.52 -5.70 5.98
N LEU A 93 7.80 -4.60 5.73
CA LEU A 93 8.22 -3.25 6.13
C LEU A 93 8.34 -3.12 7.65
N TYR A 94 7.41 -3.70 8.41
CA TYR A 94 7.47 -3.70 9.87
C TYR A 94 8.73 -4.40 10.37
N ALA A 95 9.03 -5.59 9.84
CA ALA A 95 10.25 -6.32 10.16
C ALA A 95 11.50 -5.53 9.76
N PHE A 96 11.52 -4.95 8.56
CA PHE A 96 12.61 -4.10 8.10
C PHE A 96 12.86 -2.91 9.03
N CYS A 97 11.83 -2.15 9.38
CA CYS A 97 11.94 -0.99 10.29
C CYS A 97 12.37 -1.40 11.70
N ARG A 98 11.97 -2.58 12.18
CA ARG A 98 12.41 -3.13 13.47
C ARG A 98 13.89 -3.49 13.46
N LEU A 99 14.39 -4.06 12.37
CA LEU A 99 15.80 -4.46 12.21
C LEU A 99 16.71 -3.26 11.95
N HIS A 100 16.22 -2.23 11.26
CA HIS A 100 16.94 -0.98 10.97
C HIS A 100 16.67 0.12 12.00
N SER A 101 16.37 -0.27 13.25
CA SER A 101 16.21 0.69 14.34
C SER A 101 17.59 1.31 14.63
N PRO A 102 17.76 2.64 14.50
CA PRO A 102 19.08 3.25 14.54
C PRO A 102 19.69 3.12 15.95
N GLU A 103 20.85 2.47 16.02
CA GLU A 103 21.82 2.74 17.07
C GLU A 103 22.24 4.21 16.94
N ALA A 104 22.04 4.96 18.04
CA ALA A 104 22.62 6.25 18.39
C ALA A 104 23.23 7.12 17.26
N GLY A 105 22.48 8.13 16.82
CA GLY A 105 23.03 9.27 16.07
C GLY A 105 21.96 9.96 15.26
N ILE A 106 21.52 11.14 15.68
CA ILE A 106 20.38 11.79 15.04
C ILE A 106 20.83 12.51 13.76
N PRO A 107 20.35 12.12 12.56
CA PRO A 107 20.72 12.79 11.32
C PRO A 107 19.74 13.94 11.08
N TRP A 108 19.62 14.87 12.03
CA TRP A 108 18.80 16.07 11.83
C TRP A 108 19.41 16.92 10.72
N VAL A 109 18.59 17.36 9.77
CA VAL A 109 18.98 18.43 8.84
C VAL A 109 19.18 19.70 9.69
N ALA A 110 20.34 20.33 9.56
CA ALA A 110 20.66 21.56 10.27
C ALA A 110 19.56 22.60 10.01
N PRO A 111 19.09 23.37 11.02
CA PRO A 111 17.97 24.29 10.86
C PRO A 111 18.08 25.25 9.67
N ALA A 112 19.30 25.66 9.32
CA ALA A 112 19.58 26.56 8.19
C ALA A 112 19.31 25.94 6.81
N ASP A 113 19.38 24.60 6.68
CA ASP A 113 19.24 23.88 5.41
C ASP A 113 17.89 23.15 5.27
N ARG A 114 16.96 23.42 6.20
CA ARG A 114 15.64 22.77 6.22
C ARG A 114 14.75 23.33 5.13
N THR A 115 14.57 22.52 4.10
CA THR A 115 13.52 22.68 3.10
C THR A 115 12.62 21.45 3.13
N LEU A 116 11.42 21.56 2.55
CA LEU A 116 10.52 20.41 2.43
C LEU A 116 11.19 19.27 1.64
N ALA A 117 11.89 19.60 0.55
CA ALA A 117 12.59 18.63 -0.29
C ALA A 117 13.76 17.97 0.44
N SER A 118 14.65 18.75 1.09
CA SER A 118 15.80 18.19 1.82
C SER A 118 15.37 17.32 3.00
N THR A 119 14.29 17.70 3.69
CA THR A 119 13.70 16.94 4.80
C THR A 119 13.12 15.61 4.32
N VAL A 120 12.33 15.61 3.25
CA VAL A 120 11.76 14.38 2.68
C VAL A 120 12.86 13.47 2.16
N HIS A 121 13.81 14.01 1.40
CA HIS A 121 14.94 13.25 0.87
C HIS A 121 15.73 12.57 1.99
N ARG A 122 16.12 13.33 3.02
CA ARG A 122 16.86 12.78 4.17
C ARG A 122 16.07 11.69 4.88
N SER A 123 14.76 11.87 5.05
CA SER A 123 13.88 10.89 5.69
C SER A 123 13.81 9.58 4.92
N LEU A 124 13.82 9.64 3.58
CA LEU A 124 13.72 8.45 2.73
C LEU A 124 15.01 7.65 2.65
N PHE A 125 16.17 8.32 2.64
CA PHE A 125 17.48 7.68 2.44
C PHE A 125 18.28 7.48 3.73
N CYS A 126 17.97 8.22 4.79
CA CYS A 126 18.55 8.07 6.13
C CYS A 126 17.43 8.06 7.19
N PRO A 127 16.47 7.12 7.12
CA PRO A 127 15.34 7.08 8.03
C PRO A 127 15.78 6.78 9.46
N SER A 128 15.19 7.49 10.43
CA SER A 128 15.23 7.12 11.84
C SER A 128 13.86 6.57 12.24
N PHE A 129 13.68 5.26 12.10
CA PHE A 129 12.41 4.62 12.43
C PHE A 129 12.14 4.69 13.94
N SER A 130 10.93 5.12 14.29
CA SER A 130 10.48 5.23 15.68
C SER A 130 9.23 4.38 15.91
N ASN A 131 8.75 4.30 17.16
CA ASN A 131 7.47 3.67 17.46
C ASN A 131 6.30 4.29 16.65
N ARG A 132 6.40 5.56 16.25
CA ARG A 132 5.41 6.20 15.36
C ARG A 132 5.43 5.61 13.94
N SER A 133 6.61 5.26 13.43
CA SER A 133 6.77 4.56 12.14
C SER A 133 6.09 3.20 12.18
N LEU A 134 6.32 2.43 13.26
CA LEU A 134 5.68 1.13 13.47
C LEU A 134 4.15 1.26 13.59
N GLY A 135 3.67 2.29 14.30
CA GLY A 135 2.24 2.60 14.40
C GLY A 135 1.61 2.94 13.05
N SER A 136 2.30 3.71 12.21
CA SER A 136 1.86 4.04 10.85
C SER A 136 1.75 2.80 9.95
N ILE A 137 2.74 1.90 10.01
CA ILE A 137 2.71 0.62 9.29
C ILE A 137 1.56 -0.26 9.79
N ALA A 138 1.38 -0.35 11.12
CA ALA A 138 0.29 -1.14 11.71
C ALA A 138 -1.09 -0.61 11.28
N GLY A 139 -1.29 0.72 11.27
CA GLY A 139 -2.51 1.33 10.74
C GLY A 139 -2.74 0.99 9.26
N SER A 140 -1.70 1.02 8.44
CA SER A 140 -1.76 0.61 7.03
C SER A 140 -2.12 -0.87 6.86
N ALA A 141 -1.56 -1.75 7.70
CA ALA A 141 -1.88 -3.17 7.71
C ALA A 141 -3.34 -3.45 8.09
N ILE A 142 -3.88 -2.73 9.09
CA ILE A 142 -5.30 -2.82 9.47
C ILE A 142 -6.19 -2.42 8.30
N LEU A 143 -5.91 -1.28 7.64
CA LEU A 143 -6.68 -0.83 6.48
C LEU A 143 -6.60 -1.83 5.32
N ALA A 144 -5.43 -2.43 5.07
CA ALA A 144 -5.28 -3.47 4.05
C ALA A 144 -6.08 -4.74 4.38
N ALA A 145 -6.07 -5.18 5.65
CA ALA A 145 -6.86 -6.32 6.11
C ALA A 145 -8.37 -6.05 5.98
N MET A 146 -8.82 -4.84 6.32
CA MET A 146 -10.21 -4.43 6.11
C MET A 146 -10.59 -4.39 4.62
N ALA A 147 -9.71 -3.88 3.75
CA ALA A 147 -9.93 -3.89 2.30
C ALA A 147 -10.02 -5.33 1.75
N TRP A 148 -9.23 -6.25 2.29
CA TRP A 148 -9.31 -7.67 1.96
C TRP A 148 -10.66 -8.27 2.37
N LEU A 149 -11.11 -8.03 3.60
CA LEU A 149 -12.44 -8.46 4.08
C LEU A 149 -13.58 -7.86 3.23
N LEU A 150 -13.47 -6.59 2.83
CA LEU A 150 -14.42 -5.96 1.93
C LEU A 150 -14.43 -6.65 0.55
N GLY A 151 -13.26 -6.91 -0.03
CA GLY A 151 -13.12 -7.63 -1.29
C GLY A 151 -13.73 -9.04 -1.25
N THR A 152 -13.53 -9.79 -0.16
CA THR A 152 -14.15 -11.12 0.04
C THR A 152 -15.66 -11.04 0.13
N SER A 153 -16.19 -10.06 0.86
CA SER A 153 -17.63 -9.83 0.98
C SER A 153 -18.27 -9.47 -0.36
N ILE A 154 -17.62 -8.61 -1.16
CA ILE A 154 -18.09 -8.20 -2.48
C ILE A 154 -18.07 -9.38 -3.46
N GLU A 155 -16.98 -10.15 -3.51
CA GLU A 155 -16.89 -11.32 -4.39
C GLU A 155 -18.02 -12.33 -4.08
N ARG A 156 -18.28 -12.62 -2.80
CA ARG A 156 -19.37 -13.51 -2.39
C ARG A 156 -20.73 -12.98 -2.85
N LYS A 157 -21.02 -11.69 -2.63
CA LYS A 157 -22.27 -11.06 -3.07
C LYS A 157 -22.44 -11.11 -4.59
N LEU A 158 -21.38 -10.84 -5.36
CA LEU A 158 -21.44 -10.87 -6.82
C LEU A 158 -21.67 -12.29 -7.36
N LYS A 159 -21.04 -13.31 -6.76
CA LYS A 159 -21.28 -14.72 -7.12
C LYS A 159 -22.72 -15.15 -6.81
N GLN A 160 -23.26 -14.78 -5.64
CA GLN A 160 -24.64 -15.10 -5.25
C GLN A 160 -25.67 -14.48 -6.20
N ARG A 161 -25.43 -13.25 -6.67
CA ARG A 161 -26.29 -12.60 -7.67
C ARG A 161 -26.28 -13.33 -9.02
N ALA A 162 -25.12 -13.83 -9.46
CA ALA A 162 -25.02 -14.59 -10.70
C ALA A 162 -25.77 -15.93 -10.65
N SER A 163 -25.83 -16.58 -9.48
CA SER A 163 -26.57 -17.83 -9.29
C SER A 163 -28.07 -17.65 -9.04
N GLY A 164 -28.53 -16.42 -8.73
CA GLY A 164 -29.90 -16.12 -8.34
C GLY A 164 -30.80 -15.55 -9.45
N THR A 165 -30.29 -15.36 -10.67
CA THR A 165 -31.12 -14.94 -11.81
C THR A 165 -31.96 -16.11 -12.32
N PRO A 166 -33.30 -16.08 -12.19
CA PRO A 166 -34.15 -17.01 -12.92
C PRO A 166 -33.94 -16.73 -14.42
N ARG A 167 -33.71 -17.78 -15.21
CA ARG A 167 -33.80 -17.67 -16.67
C ARG A 167 -35.28 -17.50 -17.01
N GLY A 168 -35.71 -16.25 -17.14
CA GLY A 168 -36.96 -15.88 -17.81
C GLY A 168 -36.74 -15.81 -19.30
#